data_AF-A0A074RHH0-F1
#
_entry.id   AF-A0A074RHH0-F1
#
_cell.length_a   1.000
_cell.length_b   1.000
_cell.length_c   1.000
_cell.angle_alpha   90.00
_cell.angle_beta   90.00
_cell.angle_gamma   90.00
#
_symmetry.space_group_name_H-M   'P 1'
#
loop_
_entity.id
_entity.type
_entity.pdbx_description
1 polymer ?
#
loop_
_entity_poly.entity_id
_entity_poly.type
_entity_poly.pdbx_seq_one_letter_code
_entity_poly.pdbx_strand_id
1 'polypeptide(L)'
;MRGSFLAASLALYSNLSAASRGERRQNNNEIWSGPLADGGNAWKDAHAKAKQVVSQMTLEEKVNITTGVGIDSICAGNTGAVPRLNIPAMCLQDGPAGVRPADFASQFPAQITVGATWDRELIYERAAALGAEFRGKGIHVALAPVTGGPLGRSPLGGRNWEGFSSDPYLSSIGSYLSVKGFQDKGVVATSKHYAVYEQETNRNSYTPPSFMLPGDDPVHPLPISSDVDDATFHETYLPSFVEAVRAGTGSIMCAYNRVNGSHACEDDVTLNKILKGELNYQGYVMSDWFAHWTNEGAALGGMDMTMPGTDFWGADLVALVNNGTVPTARLDDMVHRILTPYYALGQDKDFPPVQYNTSGIGSDSYPGINPGSTHVNVQADHYKVIRKIGEDSATLLKNVRTNGGGLPLKKSKFVAVFGQDAGANPDGLLACGNANHCTTEHANNGTVSIGGGSGAAYAPYIVTPLEGIQSRARADSTQVNWMLNDLDLKTAKSNAIIADTSIVFTYTYQNEAVDRDNLTLWSNGDELINTVASECNNTIVVIHSGQQVLMESWIDNPNVTAVVFAYYP
;
A
#
# COMPACT_ATOMS: atom_id res chain seq x y z
N MET A 1 -56.98 -9.95 3.50
CA MET A 1 -55.86 -9.08 3.06
C MET A 1 -54.53 -9.56 3.66
N ARG A 2 -54.09 -10.81 3.37
CA ARG A 2 -52.81 -11.36 3.84
C ARG A 2 -51.99 -12.03 2.72
N GLY A 3 -52.31 -11.74 1.45
CA GLY A 3 -51.67 -12.33 0.28
C GLY A 3 -50.84 -11.37 -0.58
N SER A 4 -50.74 -10.08 -0.23
CA SER A 4 -50.20 -9.05 -1.14
C SER A 4 -48.90 -8.40 -0.68
N PHE A 5 -48.36 -8.75 0.50
CA PHE A 5 -47.11 -8.18 1.02
C PHE A 5 -45.86 -9.03 0.73
N LEU A 6 -46.00 -10.34 0.45
CA LEU A 6 -44.86 -11.20 0.08
C LEU A 6 -44.40 -11.01 -1.38
N ALA A 7 -45.31 -10.62 -2.28
CA ALA A 7 -44.97 -10.39 -3.69
C ALA A 7 -44.28 -9.03 -3.90
N ALA A 8 -44.57 -8.04 -3.06
CA ALA A 8 -43.95 -6.71 -3.14
C ALA A 8 -42.49 -6.72 -2.65
N SER A 9 -42.16 -7.53 -1.65
CA SER A 9 -40.78 -7.69 -1.18
C SER A 9 -39.90 -8.46 -2.17
N LEU A 10 -40.40 -9.51 -2.83
CA LEU A 10 -39.65 -10.17 -3.91
C LEU A 10 -39.42 -9.27 -5.13
N ALA A 11 -40.39 -8.41 -5.48
CA ALA A 11 -40.25 -7.47 -6.60
C ALA A 11 -39.22 -6.36 -6.33
N LEU A 12 -39.14 -5.86 -5.07
CA LEU A 12 -38.16 -4.86 -4.66
C LEU A 12 -36.71 -5.41 -4.64
N TYR A 13 -36.51 -6.66 -4.23
CA TYR A 13 -35.19 -7.31 -4.31
C TYR A 13 -34.78 -7.62 -5.76
N SER A 14 -35.72 -8.05 -6.61
CA SER A 14 -35.42 -8.28 -8.04
C SER A 14 -35.06 -6.98 -8.79
N ASN A 15 -35.65 -5.85 -8.40
CA ASN A 15 -35.38 -4.55 -9.04
C ASN A 15 -34.03 -3.94 -8.65
N LEU A 16 -33.49 -4.22 -7.46
CA LEU A 16 -32.12 -3.80 -7.10
C LEU A 16 -31.06 -4.56 -7.88
N SER A 17 -31.26 -5.86 -8.13
CA SER A 17 -30.38 -6.66 -9.01
C SER A 17 -30.45 -6.23 -10.49
N ALA A 18 -31.57 -5.64 -10.92
CA ALA A 18 -31.75 -5.12 -12.26
C ALA A 18 -31.21 -3.67 -12.39
N ALA A 19 -31.26 -2.89 -11.30
CA ALA A 19 -30.71 -1.54 -11.25
C ALA A 19 -29.18 -1.53 -11.30
N SER A 20 -28.49 -2.45 -10.62
CA SER A 20 -27.03 -2.62 -10.75
C SER A 20 -26.60 -3.10 -12.14
N ARG A 21 -27.44 -3.90 -12.81
CA ARG A 21 -27.22 -4.34 -14.21
C ARG A 21 -27.37 -3.21 -15.22
N GLY A 22 -28.13 -2.17 -14.91
CA GLY A 22 -28.39 -1.03 -15.79
C GLY A 22 -27.21 -0.06 -15.96
N GLU A 23 -26.22 -0.10 -15.06
CA GLU A 23 -25.02 0.75 -15.13
C GLU A 23 -23.83 0.09 -15.82
N ARG A 24 -23.93 -1.20 -16.18
CA ARG A 24 -22.85 -1.91 -16.87
C ARG A 24 -22.73 -1.38 -18.31
N ARG A 25 -21.68 -0.63 -18.61
CA ARG A 25 -21.44 -0.12 -19.98
C ARG A 25 -20.98 -1.20 -20.97
N GLN A 26 -20.76 -2.43 -20.53
CA GLN A 26 -20.44 -3.55 -21.43
C GLN A 26 -21.72 -4.04 -22.13
N ASN A 27 -21.81 -3.76 -23.44
CA ASN A 27 -23.00 -3.86 -24.31
C ASN A 27 -23.70 -5.24 -24.43
N ASN A 28 -23.27 -6.29 -23.72
CA ASN A 28 -23.66 -7.67 -24.03
C ASN A 28 -24.43 -8.42 -22.93
N ASN A 29 -24.57 -7.87 -21.70
CA ASN A 29 -25.23 -8.55 -20.56
C ASN A 29 -24.71 -9.97 -20.24
N GLU A 30 -23.53 -10.35 -20.72
CA GLU A 30 -22.91 -11.64 -20.39
C GLU A 30 -22.48 -11.67 -18.92
N ILE A 31 -22.74 -12.79 -18.26
CA ILE A 31 -22.36 -13.05 -16.86
C ILE A 31 -21.35 -14.19 -16.85
N TRP A 32 -20.22 -13.98 -16.18
CA TRP A 32 -19.14 -14.95 -16.06
C TRP A 32 -19.07 -15.50 -14.64
N SER A 33 -19.16 -16.82 -14.46
CA SER A 33 -19.09 -17.45 -13.13
C SER A 33 -17.66 -17.81 -12.68
N GLY A 34 -16.67 -17.65 -13.58
CA GLY A 34 -15.26 -17.99 -13.35
C GLY A 34 -15.00 -19.51 -13.23
N PRO A 35 -13.77 -19.98 -13.48
CA PRO A 35 -13.41 -21.37 -13.21
C PRO A 35 -13.18 -21.61 -11.71
N LEU A 36 -13.52 -22.82 -11.25
CA LEU A 36 -13.14 -23.30 -9.93
C LEU A 36 -11.62 -23.51 -9.88
N ALA A 37 -11.00 -23.21 -8.75
CA ALA A 37 -9.57 -23.45 -8.55
C ALA A 37 -9.27 -24.95 -8.62
N ASP A 38 -8.10 -25.29 -9.17
CA ASP A 38 -7.57 -26.66 -9.25
C ASP A 38 -6.14 -26.78 -8.67
N GLY A 39 -5.61 -25.66 -8.14
CA GLY A 39 -4.25 -25.57 -7.60
C GLY A 39 -3.19 -25.26 -8.65
N GLY A 40 -3.56 -25.09 -9.92
CA GLY A 40 -2.67 -24.72 -11.02
C GLY A 40 -1.47 -25.65 -11.12
N ASN A 41 -0.28 -25.08 -11.29
CA ASN A 41 0.96 -25.88 -11.41
C ASN A 41 1.59 -26.19 -10.06
N ALA A 42 1.88 -25.14 -9.26
CA ALA A 42 2.70 -25.26 -8.07
C ALA A 42 1.93 -25.70 -6.81
N TRP A 43 0.60 -25.53 -6.77
CA TRP A 43 -0.19 -25.67 -5.54
C TRP A 43 -1.17 -26.84 -5.57
N LYS A 44 -1.03 -27.79 -6.50
CA LYS A 44 -1.93 -28.97 -6.61
C LYS A 44 -2.09 -29.72 -5.29
N ASP A 45 -0.98 -29.98 -4.60
CA ASP A 45 -1.00 -30.73 -3.33
C ASP A 45 -1.63 -29.91 -2.19
N ALA A 46 -1.31 -28.62 -2.12
CA ALA A 46 -1.89 -27.70 -1.15
C ALA A 46 -3.40 -27.53 -1.37
N HIS A 47 -3.83 -27.45 -2.63
CA HIS A 47 -5.23 -27.37 -3.01
C HIS A 47 -5.97 -28.69 -2.70
N ALA A 48 -5.36 -29.85 -2.98
CA ALA A 48 -5.93 -31.14 -2.61
C ALA A 48 -6.13 -31.25 -1.09
N LYS A 49 -5.17 -30.76 -0.29
CA LYS A 49 -5.28 -30.67 1.16
C LYS A 49 -6.39 -29.71 1.59
N ALA A 50 -6.49 -28.52 0.98
CA ALA A 50 -7.57 -27.58 1.22
C ALA A 50 -8.94 -28.24 0.99
N LYS A 51 -9.14 -28.95 -0.12
CA LYS A 51 -10.39 -29.68 -0.42
C LYS A 51 -10.76 -30.70 0.66
N GLN A 52 -9.79 -31.47 1.16
CA GLN A 52 -10.03 -32.46 2.22
C GLN A 52 -10.50 -31.83 3.53
N VAL A 53 -10.02 -30.62 3.84
CA VAL A 53 -10.44 -29.89 5.04
C VAL A 53 -11.79 -29.22 4.82
N VAL A 54 -12.01 -28.57 3.67
CA VAL A 54 -13.27 -27.92 3.32
C VAL A 54 -14.43 -28.91 3.25
N SER A 55 -14.19 -30.15 2.80
CA SER A 55 -15.23 -31.20 2.80
C SER A 55 -15.72 -31.59 4.20
N GLN A 56 -14.96 -31.23 5.23
CA GLN A 56 -15.33 -31.48 6.63
C GLN A 56 -15.98 -30.27 7.30
N MET A 57 -15.95 -29.09 6.68
CA MET A 57 -16.48 -27.84 7.27
C MET A 57 -18.00 -27.76 7.19
N THR A 58 -18.62 -27.19 8.22
CA THR A 58 -20.02 -26.75 8.15
C THR A 58 -20.17 -25.51 7.28
N LEU A 59 -21.42 -25.15 6.94
CA LEU A 59 -21.70 -23.92 6.19
C LEU A 59 -21.18 -22.69 6.94
N GLU A 60 -21.43 -22.62 8.25
CA GLU A 60 -21.03 -21.52 9.11
C GLU A 60 -19.50 -21.42 9.22
N GLU A 61 -18.78 -22.55 9.33
CA GLU A 61 -17.32 -22.56 9.35
C GLU A 61 -16.72 -22.06 8.02
N LYS A 62 -17.33 -22.44 6.89
CA LYS A 62 -16.94 -21.93 5.56
C LYS A 62 -17.19 -20.43 5.44
N VAL A 63 -18.33 -19.94 5.92
CA VAL A 63 -18.60 -18.49 5.90
C VAL A 63 -17.64 -17.75 6.85
N ASN A 64 -17.36 -18.30 8.02
CA ASN A 64 -16.52 -17.66 9.04
C ASN A 64 -15.11 -17.35 8.53
N ILE A 65 -14.52 -18.21 7.69
CA ILE A 65 -13.19 -17.96 7.11
C ILE A 65 -13.24 -16.97 5.93
N THR A 66 -14.36 -16.87 5.22
CA THR A 66 -14.55 -15.87 4.13
C THR A 66 -14.91 -14.47 4.64
N THR A 67 -15.23 -14.32 5.92
CA THR A 67 -15.70 -13.05 6.50
C THR A 67 -14.74 -12.57 7.58
N GLY A 68 -14.25 -11.34 7.43
CA GLY A 68 -13.47 -10.69 8.48
C GLY A 68 -14.28 -10.51 9.78
N VAL A 69 -13.59 -10.51 10.92
CA VAL A 69 -14.24 -10.48 12.25
C VAL A 69 -14.54 -9.06 12.75
N GLY A 70 -14.32 -8.04 11.92
CA GLY A 70 -14.56 -6.63 12.24
C GLY A 70 -13.30 -5.84 12.55
N ILE A 71 -13.49 -4.53 12.77
CA ILE A 71 -12.41 -3.54 12.90
C ILE A 71 -11.56 -3.66 14.17
N ASP A 72 -12.10 -4.26 15.23
CA ASP A 72 -11.42 -4.43 16.53
C ASP A 72 -10.46 -5.64 16.51
N SER A 73 -10.10 -6.08 15.31
CA SER A 73 -9.15 -7.14 15.04
C SER A 73 -7.75 -6.79 15.56
N ILE A 74 -6.96 -7.81 15.92
CA ILE A 74 -5.57 -7.62 16.35
C ILE A 74 -4.67 -7.17 15.18
N CYS A 75 -5.00 -7.61 13.97
CA CYS A 75 -4.41 -7.16 12.71
C CYS A 75 -5.38 -6.19 12.01
N ALA A 76 -4.96 -5.56 10.91
CA ALA A 76 -5.78 -4.69 10.08
C ALA A 76 -7.06 -5.42 9.65
N GLY A 77 -6.94 -6.72 9.39
CA GLY A 77 -8.06 -7.64 9.33
C GLY A 77 -7.71 -9.01 9.87
N ASN A 78 -8.68 -9.67 10.47
CA ASN A 78 -8.59 -11.09 10.82
C ASN A 78 -9.77 -11.84 10.21
N THR A 79 -9.52 -13.02 9.64
CA THR A 79 -10.62 -13.95 9.30
C THR A 79 -11.18 -14.58 10.56
N GLY A 80 -12.37 -15.17 10.49
CA GLY A 80 -12.80 -16.14 11.48
C GLY A 80 -11.90 -17.39 11.49
N ALA A 81 -11.81 -18.03 12.66
CA ALA A 81 -11.11 -19.31 12.83
C ALA A 81 -12.07 -20.51 12.62
N VAL A 82 -11.50 -21.70 12.40
CA VAL A 82 -12.23 -22.98 12.46
C VAL A 82 -11.55 -23.91 13.46
N PRO A 83 -11.75 -23.71 14.78
CA PRO A 83 -11.00 -24.42 15.82
C PRO A 83 -11.18 -25.93 15.78
N ARG A 84 -12.38 -26.42 15.40
CA ARG A 84 -12.68 -27.85 15.28
C ARG A 84 -11.76 -28.58 14.31
N LEU A 85 -11.26 -27.87 13.30
CA LEU A 85 -10.35 -28.39 12.27
C LEU A 85 -8.92 -27.83 12.43
N ASN A 86 -8.61 -27.19 13.56
CA ASN A 86 -7.32 -26.55 13.84
C ASN A 86 -6.90 -25.50 12.79
N ILE A 87 -7.86 -24.78 12.20
CA ILE A 87 -7.56 -23.64 11.32
C ILE A 87 -7.61 -22.37 12.16
N PRO A 88 -6.48 -21.63 12.31
CA PRO A 88 -6.47 -20.39 13.06
C PRO A 88 -7.19 -19.28 12.30
N ALA A 89 -7.50 -18.18 13.00
CA ALA A 89 -7.80 -16.93 12.34
C ALA A 89 -6.54 -16.44 11.60
N MET A 90 -6.67 -16.12 10.32
CA MET A 90 -5.56 -15.56 9.56
C MET A 90 -5.42 -14.08 9.91
N CYS A 91 -4.19 -13.64 10.16
CA CYS A 91 -3.85 -12.24 10.38
C CYS A 91 -3.45 -11.61 9.05
N LEU A 92 -4.21 -10.59 8.62
CA LEU A 92 -3.95 -9.78 7.44
C LEU A 92 -3.44 -8.41 7.88
N GLN A 93 -2.26 -8.01 7.41
CA GLN A 93 -1.63 -6.79 7.89
C GLN A 93 -0.98 -5.93 6.81
N ASP A 94 -1.13 -4.63 6.98
CA ASP A 94 -0.42 -3.60 6.23
C ASP A 94 1.08 -3.55 6.57
N GLY A 95 1.94 -3.05 5.72
CA GLY A 95 1.72 -2.65 4.34
C GLY A 95 3.01 -2.75 3.53
N PRO A 96 3.06 -2.11 2.36
CA PRO A 96 4.16 -2.33 1.43
C PRO A 96 5.51 -1.75 1.86
N ALA A 97 5.56 -0.85 2.84
CA ALA A 97 6.81 -0.30 3.40
C ALA A 97 7.25 -0.93 4.74
N GLY A 98 6.50 -1.89 5.29
CA GLY A 98 6.79 -2.50 6.60
C GLY A 98 5.54 -2.89 7.36
N VAL A 99 5.69 -3.55 8.51
CA VAL A 99 4.55 -3.94 9.35
C VAL A 99 3.93 -2.70 10.01
N ARG A 100 2.66 -2.40 9.72
CA ARG A 100 2.01 -1.14 10.09
C ARG A 100 0.81 -1.33 11.01
N PRO A 101 0.75 -0.64 12.16
CA PRO A 101 1.90 -0.22 12.95
C PRO A 101 2.52 -1.42 13.67
N ALA A 102 3.84 -1.42 13.82
CA ALA A 102 4.54 -2.36 14.68
C ALA A 102 5.71 -1.69 15.41
N ASP A 103 5.94 -2.12 16.65
CA ASP A 103 7.19 -1.88 17.35
C ASP A 103 8.27 -2.86 16.88
N PHE A 104 9.54 -2.50 17.03
CA PHE A 104 10.68 -3.37 16.72
C PHE A 104 10.63 -4.06 15.33
N ALA A 105 10.08 -3.34 14.35
CA ALA A 105 10.08 -3.64 12.92
C ALA A 105 10.77 -2.49 12.18
N SER A 106 11.27 -2.73 10.98
CA SER A 106 11.92 -1.71 10.16
C SER A 106 10.93 -0.96 9.26
N GLN A 107 11.22 0.31 8.99
CA GLN A 107 10.63 1.06 7.87
C GLN A 107 11.53 0.86 6.66
N PHE A 108 11.00 0.25 5.60
CA PHE A 108 11.71 0.03 4.35
C PHE A 108 11.45 1.17 3.37
N PRO A 109 12.38 1.42 2.43
CA PRO A 109 12.16 2.36 1.34
C PRO A 109 10.86 2.03 0.60
N ALA A 110 10.17 3.04 0.08
CA ALA A 110 8.99 2.86 -0.75
C ALA A 110 9.26 1.98 -1.98
N GLN A 111 8.20 1.42 -2.59
CA GLN A 111 8.37 0.65 -3.82
C GLN A 111 8.87 1.53 -4.98
N ILE A 112 8.49 2.81 -5.03
CA ILE A 112 8.99 3.75 -6.05
C ILE A 112 10.51 3.92 -5.92
N THR A 113 11.01 3.92 -4.68
CA THR A 113 12.43 4.06 -4.36
C THR A 113 13.21 2.83 -4.79
N VAL A 114 12.75 1.62 -4.45
CA VAL A 114 13.43 0.41 -4.94
C VAL A 114 13.28 0.24 -6.45
N GLY A 115 12.18 0.71 -7.05
CA GLY A 115 12.01 0.76 -8.51
C GLY A 115 13.06 1.64 -9.18
N ALA A 116 13.44 2.76 -8.56
CA ALA A 116 14.47 3.66 -9.05
C ALA A 116 15.90 3.08 -9.00
N THR A 117 16.13 1.96 -8.30
CA THR A 117 17.42 1.25 -8.36
C THR A 117 17.62 0.54 -9.70
N TRP A 118 16.54 0.18 -10.40
CA TRP A 118 16.53 -0.73 -11.55
C TRP A 118 17.20 -2.09 -11.27
N ASP A 119 17.35 -2.45 -10.00
CA ASP A 119 18.05 -3.64 -9.55
C ASP A 119 17.07 -4.72 -9.09
N ARG A 120 17.05 -5.84 -9.83
CA ARG A 120 16.17 -6.99 -9.54
C ARG A 120 16.51 -7.65 -8.21
N GLU A 121 17.79 -7.70 -7.85
CA GLU A 121 18.24 -8.31 -6.60
C GLU A 121 17.73 -7.48 -5.42
N LEU A 122 17.88 -6.16 -5.45
CA LEU A 122 17.39 -5.28 -4.39
C LEU A 122 15.86 -5.31 -4.24
N ILE A 123 15.10 -5.41 -5.34
CA ILE A 123 13.64 -5.58 -5.28
C ILE A 123 13.28 -6.87 -4.52
N TYR A 124 13.93 -7.98 -4.86
CA TYR A 124 13.68 -9.26 -4.19
C TYR A 124 14.15 -9.25 -2.73
N GLU A 125 15.36 -8.77 -2.46
CA GLU A 125 15.94 -8.71 -1.10
C GLU A 125 15.09 -7.86 -0.17
N ARG A 126 14.59 -6.71 -0.63
CA ARG A 126 13.64 -5.87 0.10
C ARG A 126 12.40 -6.66 0.51
N ALA A 127 11.76 -7.32 -0.45
CA ALA A 127 10.53 -8.06 -0.20
C ALA A 127 10.76 -9.31 0.68
N ALA A 128 11.92 -9.97 0.53
CA ALA A 128 12.31 -11.09 1.37
C ALA A 128 12.60 -10.66 2.82
N ALA A 129 13.20 -9.48 3.03
CA ALA A 129 13.41 -8.91 4.36
C ALA A 129 12.07 -8.51 5.00
N LEU A 130 11.20 -7.81 4.25
CA LEU A 130 9.82 -7.53 4.68
C LEU A 130 9.09 -8.82 5.06
N GLY A 131 9.06 -9.82 4.18
CA GLY A 131 8.41 -11.10 4.44
C GLY A 131 8.93 -11.81 5.70
N ALA A 132 10.22 -11.67 6.01
CA ALA A 132 10.79 -12.20 7.24
C ALA A 132 10.25 -11.47 8.49
N GLU A 133 10.09 -10.15 8.43
CA GLU A 133 9.49 -9.37 9.53
C GLU A 133 8.01 -9.67 9.72
N PHE A 134 7.25 -9.76 8.63
CA PHE A 134 5.84 -10.16 8.66
C PHE A 134 5.68 -11.54 9.30
N ARG A 135 6.48 -12.53 8.87
CA ARG A 135 6.48 -13.88 9.48
C ARG A 135 6.89 -13.82 10.96
N GLY A 136 7.91 -13.05 11.29
CA GLY A 136 8.42 -12.91 12.67
C GLY A 136 7.39 -12.33 13.64
N LYS A 137 6.47 -11.51 13.16
CA LYS A 137 5.30 -11.00 13.91
C LYS A 137 4.09 -11.94 13.91
N GLY A 138 4.16 -13.08 13.23
CA GLY A 138 3.08 -14.08 13.10
C GLY A 138 2.00 -13.71 12.09
N ILE A 139 2.29 -12.79 11.17
CA ILE A 139 1.32 -12.34 10.17
C ILE A 139 1.24 -13.34 9.03
N HIS A 140 0.02 -13.77 8.71
CA HIS A 140 -0.23 -14.79 7.69
C HIS A 140 -0.23 -14.18 6.29
N VAL A 141 -0.80 -12.99 6.16
CA VAL A 141 -1.04 -12.32 4.88
C VAL A 141 -0.52 -10.89 4.96
N ALA A 142 0.46 -10.57 4.12
CA ALA A 142 0.92 -9.20 3.94
C ALA A 142 0.02 -8.51 2.91
N LEU A 143 -0.47 -7.32 3.23
CA LEU A 143 -1.26 -6.46 2.34
C LEU A 143 -0.34 -5.67 1.40
N ALA A 144 0.53 -6.42 0.74
CA ALA A 144 1.63 -5.98 -0.10
C ALA A 144 2.01 -7.09 -1.09
N PRO A 145 2.64 -6.77 -2.22
CA PRO A 145 2.99 -5.42 -2.70
C PRO A 145 1.85 -4.70 -3.45
N VAL A 146 2.03 -3.41 -3.75
CA VAL A 146 1.24 -2.74 -4.79
C VAL A 146 1.78 -3.14 -6.16
N THR A 147 0.91 -3.67 -7.03
CA THR A 147 1.29 -4.31 -8.30
C THR A 147 0.56 -3.67 -9.49
N GLY A 148 0.65 -2.35 -9.62
CA GLY A 148 0.04 -1.60 -10.73
C GLY A 148 -1.36 -1.03 -10.46
N GLY A 149 -1.75 -0.90 -9.19
CA GLY A 149 -2.95 -0.17 -8.79
C GLY A 149 -2.72 0.60 -7.48
N PRO A 150 -2.29 1.87 -7.51
CA PRO A 150 -2.07 2.68 -8.70
C PRO A 150 -0.84 2.25 -9.50
N LEU A 151 -0.95 2.32 -10.83
CA LEU A 151 0.19 2.28 -11.73
C LEU A 151 0.86 3.65 -11.81
N GLY A 152 0.07 4.73 -11.92
CA GLY A 152 0.59 6.10 -11.96
C GLY A 152 0.12 6.89 -13.18
N ARG A 153 -1.17 6.80 -13.52
CA ARG A 153 -1.79 7.61 -14.59
C ARG A 153 -1.66 9.11 -14.33
N SER A 154 -1.82 9.54 -13.09
CA SER A 154 -1.73 10.94 -12.67
C SER A 154 -0.51 11.16 -11.77
N PRO A 155 0.35 12.15 -12.03
CA PRO A 155 1.47 12.49 -11.14
C PRO A 155 1.00 13.12 -9.81
N LEU A 156 -0.27 13.49 -9.71
CA LEU A 156 -0.91 13.99 -8.48
C LEU A 156 -1.35 12.87 -7.54
N GLY A 157 -1.28 11.60 -7.98
CA GLY A 157 -1.81 10.46 -7.22
C GLY A 157 -1.28 10.40 -5.79
N GLY A 158 -2.18 10.30 -4.82
CA GLY A 158 -1.86 10.30 -3.38
C GLY A 158 -1.02 9.11 -2.91
N ARG A 159 -1.00 8.01 -3.68
CA ARG A 159 -0.35 6.75 -3.28
C ARG A 159 0.54 6.09 -4.33
N ASN A 160 0.87 6.79 -5.42
CA ASN A 160 1.76 6.23 -6.44
C ASN A 160 3.11 5.78 -5.89
N TRP A 161 3.57 6.38 -4.78
CA TRP A 161 4.80 6.02 -4.08
C TRP A 161 4.79 4.58 -3.56
N GLU A 162 3.62 4.02 -3.28
CA GLU A 162 3.48 2.62 -2.89
C GLU A 162 3.70 1.66 -4.07
N GLY A 163 3.59 2.12 -5.31
CA GLY A 163 3.92 1.35 -6.53
C GLY A 163 5.37 1.55 -6.97
N PHE A 164 5.83 0.80 -7.99
CA PHE A 164 7.24 0.83 -8.44
C PHE A 164 7.54 1.95 -9.44
N SER A 165 6.63 2.20 -10.38
CA SER A 165 6.80 3.15 -11.47
C SER A 165 5.49 3.33 -12.23
N SER A 166 5.39 4.39 -13.03
CA SER A 166 4.31 4.58 -14.00
C SER A 166 4.50 3.80 -15.32
N ASP A 167 5.45 2.86 -15.37
CA ASP A 167 5.71 1.99 -16.52
C ASP A 167 5.19 0.57 -16.26
N PRO A 168 4.34 0.00 -17.12
CA PRO A 168 3.83 -1.36 -16.96
C PRO A 168 4.92 -2.42 -16.83
N TYR A 169 6.02 -2.30 -17.56
CA TYR A 169 7.05 -3.34 -17.63
C TYR A 169 7.93 -3.37 -16.36
N LEU A 170 8.43 -2.22 -15.91
CA LEU A 170 9.19 -2.09 -14.68
C LEU A 170 8.32 -2.49 -13.48
N SER A 171 7.06 -2.05 -13.44
CA SER A 171 6.11 -2.46 -12.40
C SER A 171 5.82 -3.96 -12.44
N SER A 172 5.84 -4.61 -13.60
CA SER A 172 5.69 -6.07 -13.72
C SER A 172 6.88 -6.83 -13.12
N ILE A 173 8.11 -6.37 -13.38
CA ILE A 173 9.32 -6.94 -12.77
C ILE A 173 9.28 -6.76 -11.25
N GLY A 174 8.94 -5.56 -10.79
CA GLY A 174 8.78 -5.24 -9.36
C GLY A 174 7.78 -6.15 -8.67
N SER A 175 6.63 -6.33 -9.31
CA SER A 175 5.52 -7.18 -8.83
C SER A 175 5.94 -8.63 -8.70
N TYR A 176 6.54 -9.22 -9.73
CA TYR A 176 7.01 -10.61 -9.70
C TYR A 176 7.96 -10.87 -8.54
N LEU A 177 9.02 -10.05 -8.45
CA LEU A 177 10.11 -10.25 -7.49
C LEU A 177 9.66 -10.00 -6.06
N SER A 178 8.75 -9.04 -5.86
CA SER A 178 8.24 -8.75 -4.52
C SER A 178 7.29 -9.83 -4.03
N VAL A 179 6.37 -10.30 -4.87
CA VAL A 179 5.52 -11.47 -4.56
C VAL A 179 6.38 -12.67 -4.21
N LYS A 180 7.41 -12.95 -5.02
CA LYS A 180 8.33 -14.04 -4.75
C LYS A 180 9.03 -13.89 -3.39
N GLY A 181 9.52 -12.70 -3.06
CA GLY A 181 10.21 -12.41 -1.79
C GLY A 181 9.35 -12.70 -0.57
N PHE A 182 8.08 -12.26 -0.55
CA PHE A 182 7.15 -12.56 0.54
C PHE A 182 6.86 -14.06 0.66
N GLN A 183 6.56 -14.72 -0.46
CA GLN A 183 6.18 -16.14 -0.45
C GLN A 183 7.35 -17.07 -0.11
N ASP A 184 8.57 -16.73 -0.49
CA ASP A 184 9.78 -17.49 -0.09
C ASP A 184 10.02 -17.43 1.44
N LYS A 185 9.39 -16.48 2.15
CA LYS A 185 9.35 -16.43 3.63
C LYS A 185 8.10 -17.06 4.22
N GLY A 186 7.26 -17.66 3.39
CA GLY A 186 6.03 -18.33 3.80
C GLY A 186 4.92 -17.36 4.24
N VAL A 187 4.95 -16.10 3.79
CA VAL A 187 3.88 -15.12 4.01
C VAL A 187 3.08 -14.98 2.71
N VAL A 188 1.75 -15.00 2.81
CA VAL A 188 0.87 -14.80 1.66
C VAL A 188 0.99 -13.35 1.21
N ALA A 189 1.47 -13.12 -0.02
CA ALA A 189 1.46 -11.80 -0.64
C ALA A 189 0.07 -11.45 -1.15
N THR A 190 -0.36 -10.20 -0.92
CA THR A 190 -1.59 -9.62 -1.47
C THR A 190 -1.24 -8.57 -2.50
N SER A 191 -1.35 -8.95 -3.77
CA SER A 191 -1.12 -8.03 -4.89
C SER A 191 -2.31 -7.07 -5.01
N LYS A 192 -2.07 -5.75 -4.94
CA LYS A 192 -3.13 -4.74 -4.85
C LYS A 192 -2.86 -3.48 -5.69
N HIS A 193 -3.85 -2.67 -6.03
CA HIS A 193 -5.30 -2.86 -5.90
C HIS A 193 -5.89 -3.17 -7.28
N TYR A 194 -6.59 -4.30 -7.41
CA TYR A 194 -7.11 -4.82 -8.66
C TYR A 194 -8.52 -4.27 -8.94
N ALA A 195 -8.76 -3.43 -9.94
CA ALA A 195 -7.81 -2.90 -10.90
C ALA A 195 -8.15 -1.46 -11.29
N VAL A 196 -7.20 -0.82 -11.99
CA VAL A 196 -7.34 0.55 -12.55
C VAL A 196 -7.67 1.58 -11.46
N TYR A 197 -7.06 1.40 -10.30
CA TYR A 197 -7.19 2.30 -9.15
C TYR A 197 -6.17 3.43 -9.26
N GLU A 198 -6.54 4.53 -9.95
CA GLU A 198 -5.58 5.54 -10.40
C GLU A 198 -5.75 6.94 -9.77
N GLN A 199 -6.66 7.09 -8.80
CA GLN A 199 -6.82 8.32 -8.02
C GLN A 199 -7.50 8.04 -6.67
N GLU A 200 -7.12 8.81 -5.65
CA GLU A 200 -7.74 8.73 -4.33
C GLU A 200 -9.05 9.53 -4.28
N THR A 201 -9.12 10.63 -5.02
CA THR A 201 -10.28 11.54 -5.05
C THR A 201 -11.51 10.77 -5.52
N ASN A 202 -12.59 10.81 -4.73
CA ASN A 202 -13.82 10.06 -4.97
C ASN A 202 -13.64 8.53 -5.05
N ARG A 203 -12.61 7.97 -4.41
CA ARG A 203 -12.49 6.51 -4.24
C ARG A 203 -13.70 5.92 -3.50
N ASN A 204 -14.32 6.72 -2.62
CA ASN A 204 -15.52 6.44 -1.82
C ASN A 204 -15.63 4.99 -1.35
N SER A 205 -15.20 4.71 -0.13
CA SER A 205 -15.51 3.42 0.51
C SER A 205 -16.97 3.38 0.97
N TYR A 206 -17.50 2.17 1.15
CA TYR A 206 -18.74 2.01 1.90
C TYR A 206 -18.52 2.45 3.36
N THR A 207 -19.45 3.22 3.93
CA THR A 207 -19.37 3.59 5.34
C THR A 207 -20.43 2.80 6.11
N PRO A 208 -20.03 1.81 6.93
CA PRO A 208 -21.00 1.06 7.72
C PRO A 208 -21.90 1.98 8.55
N PRO A 209 -23.20 1.67 8.72
CA PRO A 209 -24.09 2.46 9.57
C PRO A 209 -23.59 2.60 11.01
N SER A 210 -22.77 1.64 11.48
CA SER A 210 -22.11 1.68 12.79
C SER A 210 -21.01 2.74 12.92
N PHE A 211 -20.47 3.25 11.81
CA PHE A 211 -19.50 4.34 11.78
C PHE A 211 -20.09 5.69 11.38
N MET A 212 -21.38 5.74 11.04
CA MET A 212 -22.03 6.99 10.67
C MET A 212 -22.26 7.88 11.90
N LEU A 213 -21.80 9.13 11.83
CA LEU A 213 -22.08 10.17 12.82
C LEU A 213 -23.45 10.83 12.55
N PRO A 214 -24.10 11.43 13.58
CA PRO A 214 -25.31 12.20 13.38
C PRO A 214 -25.09 13.35 12.38
N GLY A 215 -25.72 13.26 11.21
CA GLY A 215 -25.59 14.24 10.12
C GLY A 215 -24.87 13.74 8.88
N ASP A 216 -24.29 12.54 8.93
CA ASP A 216 -23.72 11.89 7.74
C ASP A 216 -24.82 11.59 6.71
N ASP A 217 -24.51 11.80 5.43
CA ASP A 217 -25.42 11.49 4.33
C ASP A 217 -25.59 9.96 4.23
N PRO A 218 -26.82 9.41 4.39
CA PRO A 218 -27.07 7.98 4.20
C PRO A 218 -26.87 7.52 2.75
N VAL A 219 -26.75 8.45 1.79
CA VAL A 219 -26.37 8.13 0.42
C VAL A 219 -24.85 8.06 0.35
N HIS A 220 -24.30 6.84 0.34
CA HIS A 220 -22.90 6.65 0.00
C HIS A 220 -22.69 7.10 -1.45
N PRO A 221 -21.90 8.15 -1.72
CA PRO A 221 -21.58 8.51 -3.09
C PRO A 221 -20.88 7.33 -3.74
N LEU A 222 -21.32 6.94 -4.93
CA LEU A 222 -20.70 5.83 -5.64
C LEU A 222 -19.21 6.12 -5.87
N PRO A 223 -18.35 5.10 -5.86
CA PRO A 223 -16.96 5.25 -6.24
C PRO A 223 -16.84 5.79 -7.66
N ILE A 224 -15.75 6.54 -7.91
CA ILE A 224 -15.33 6.90 -9.27
C ILE A 224 -15.30 5.65 -10.17
N SER A 225 -15.77 5.79 -11.41
CA SER A 225 -15.65 4.74 -12.42
C SER A 225 -14.43 4.97 -13.29
N SER A 226 -13.49 4.03 -13.25
CA SER A 226 -12.39 3.92 -14.20
C SER A 226 -12.92 3.25 -15.46
N ASP A 227 -13.34 4.07 -16.43
CA ASP A 227 -13.81 3.58 -17.72
C ASP A 227 -12.60 3.34 -18.64
N VAL A 228 -12.39 2.09 -19.04
CA VAL A 228 -11.18 1.64 -19.75
C VAL A 228 -11.56 0.66 -20.86
N ASP A 229 -10.93 0.83 -22.03
CA ASP A 229 -11.08 -0.13 -23.13
C ASP A 229 -10.23 -1.39 -22.90
N ASP A 230 -10.56 -2.44 -23.63
CA ASP A 230 -9.96 -3.77 -23.48
C ASP A 230 -8.45 -3.76 -23.74
N ALA A 231 -7.99 -3.04 -24.77
CA ALA A 231 -6.57 -2.96 -25.12
C ALA A 231 -5.78 -2.25 -24.01
N THR A 232 -6.26 -1.11 -23.52
CA THR A 232 -5.62 -0.37 -22.44
C THR A 232 -5.59 -1.20 -21.15
N PHE A 233 -6.67 -1.93 -20.84
CA PHE A 233 -6.69 -2.82 -19.70
C PHE A 233 -5.60 -3.89 -19.81
N HIS A 234 -5.53 -4.61 -20.92
CA HIS A 234 -4.61 -5.72 -21.13
C HIS A 234 -3.15 -5.30 -21.33
N GLU A 235 -2.90 -4.17 -21.98
CA GLU A 235 -1.55 -3.74 -22.36
C GLU A 235 -0.90 -2.79 -21.33
N THR A 236 -1.70 -2.14 -20.47
CA THR A 236 -1.20 -1.14 -19.50
C THR A 236 -1.41 -1.55 -18.05
N TYR A 237 -2.64 -1.85 -17.63
CA TYR A 237 -2.95 -2.05 -16.21
C TYR A 237 -2.86 -3.51 -15.74
N LEU A 238 -3.16 -4.46 -16.61
CA LEU A 238 -3.10 -5.89 -16.33
C LEU A 238 -1.67 -6.49 -16.23
N PRO A 239 -0.64 -6.05 -17.00
CA PRO A 239 0.66 -6.73 -17.04
C PRO A 239 1.32 -6.96 -15.68
N SER A 240 1.23 -5.99 -14.77
CA SER A 240 1.82 -6.14 -13.44
C SER A 240 1.12 -7.22 -12.60
N PHE A 241 -0.20 -7.35 -12.74
CA PHE A 241 -0.95 -8.45 -12.11
C PHE A 241 -0.71 -9.80 -12.80
N VAL A 242 -0.47 -9.83 -14.12
CA VAL A 242 -0.04 -11.06 -14.82
C VAL A 242 1.22 -11.60 -14.20
N GLU A 243 2.23 -10.76 -13.99
CA GLU A 243 3.50 -11.18 -13.39
C GLU A 243 3.37 -11.50 -11.90
N ALA A 244 2.48 -10.82 -11.17
CA ALA A 244 2.14 -11.19 -9.79
C ALA A 244 1.51 -12.59 -9.71
N VAL A 245 0.57 -12.92 -10.61
CA VAL A 245 -0.04 -14.26 -10.71
C VAL A 245 1.00 -15.30 -11.11
N ARG A 246 1.92 -14.98 -12.03
CA ARG A 246 3.03 -15.87 -12.44
C ARG A 246 4.04 -16.12 -11.32
N ALA A 247 4.34 -15.13 -10.49
CA ALA A 247 5.11 -15.29 -9.26
C ALA A 247 4.35 -16.08 -8.18
N GLY A 248 3.05 -16.30 -8.40
CA GLY A 248 2.18 -17.10 -7.57
C GLY A 248 1.56 -16.34 -6.42
N THR A 249 1.20 -15.05 -6.55
CA THR A 249 0.55 -14.30 -5.47
C THR A 249 -0.60 -15.10 -4.84
N GLY A 250 -0.65 -15.20 -3.51
CA GLY A 250 -1.67 -16.00 -2.82
C GLY A 250 -3.00 -15.29 -2.64
N SER A 251 -2.97 -13.96 -2.57
CA SER A 251 -4.14 -13.11 -2.60
C SER A 251 -4.01 -11.96 -3.59
N ILE A 252 -5.17 -11.47 -4.03
CA ILE A 252 -5.35 -10.20 -4.73
C ILE A 252 -6.39 -9.40 -3.97
N MET A 253 -6.17 -8.09 -3.82
CA MET A 253 -7.16 -7.19 -3.24
C MET A 253 -7.87 -6.43 -4.34
N CYS A 254 -9.18 -6.54 -4.42
CA CYS A 254 -9.98 -5.74 -5.36
C CYS A 254 -10.13 -4.30 -4.87
N ALA A 255 -10.09 -3.35 -5.80
CA ALA A 255 -9.99 -1.92 -5.50
C ALA A 255 -11.32 -1.28 -5.10
N TYR A 256 -11.24 -0.03 -4.60
CA TYR A 256 -12.39 0.79 -4.27
C TYR A 256 -13.21 1.25 -5.47
N ASN A 257 -12.53 1.65 -6.55
CA ASN A 257 -13.17 2.23 -7.72
C ASN A 257 -14.10 1.23 -8.41
N ARG A 258 -15.00 1.77 -9.24
CA ARG A 258 -15.70 0.99 -10.25
C ARG A 258 -14.83 0.85 -11.49
N VAL A 259 -15.05 -0.20 -12.27
CA VAL A 259 -14.47 -0.41 -13.60
C VAL A 259 -15.63 -0.53 -14.59
N ASN A 260 -15.68 0.37 -15.57
CA ASN A 260 -16.76 0.41 -16.58
C ASN A 260 -18.19 0.37 -15.98
N GLY A 261 -18.38 1.02 -14.82
CA GLY A 261 -19.66 1.14 -14.12
C GLY A 261 -19.95 0.08 -13.03
N SER A 262 -19.15 -0.99 -12.91
CA SER A 262 -19.32 -2.03 -11.87
C SER A 262 -18.24 -1.92 -10.79
N HIS A 263 -18.56 -2.17 -9.52
CA HIS A 263 -17.56 -2.14 -8.45
C HIS A 263 -16.50 -3.22 -8.67
N ALA A 264 -15.21 -2.87 -8.52
CA ALA A 264 -14.11 -3.80 -8.83
C ALA A 264 -14.16 -5.10 -8.01
N CYS A 265 -14.79 -5.08 -6.82
CA CYS A 265 -14.99 -6.26 -5.97
C CYS A 265 -16.19 -7.15 -6.34
N GLU A 266 -16.95 -6.81 -7.36
CA GLU A 266 -18.07 -7.64 -7.87
C GLU A 266 -18.13 -7.69 -9.39
N ASP A 267 -17.15 -7.13 -10.10
CA ASP A 267 -17.12 -7.15 -11.56
C ASP A 267 -16.64 -8.52 -12.09
N ASP A 268 -17.58 -9.33 -12.56
CA ASP A 268 -17.29 -10.66 -13.10
C ASP A 268 -16.45 -10.66 -14.39
N VAL A 269 -16.35 -9.54 -15.10
CA VAL A 269 -15.44 -9.46 -16.25
C VAL A 269 -13.99 -9.43 -15.78
N THR A 270 -13.65 -8.49 -14.91
CA THR A 270 -12.27 -8.35 -14.43
C THR A 270 -11.87 -9.50 -13.50
N LEU A 271 -12.75 -9.96 -12.61
CA LEU A 271 -12.45 -11.01 -11.63
C LEU A 271 -12.62 -12.42 -12.20
N ASN A 272 -13.79 -12.75 -12.73
CA ASN A 272 -14.10 -14.12 -13.14
C ASN A 272 -13.58 -14.47 -14.53
N LYS A 273 -13.82 -13.61 -15.54
CA LYS A 273 -13.36 -13.84 -16.91
C LYS A 273 -11.85 -13.64 -17.03
N ILE A 274 -11.33 -12.49 -16.66
CA ILE A 274 -9.93 -12.15 -16.92
C ILE A 274 -9.01 -12.74 -15.86
N LEU A 275 -9.17 -12.37 -14.58
CA LEU A 275 -8.24 -12.81 -13.54
C LEU A 275 -8.30 -14.33 -13.30
N LYS A 276 -9.47 -14.87 -12.98
CA LYS A 276 -9.63 -16.31 -12.70
C LYS A 276 -9.63 -17.16 -13.97
N GLY A 277 -10.16 -16.64 -15.08
CA GLY A 277 -10.21 -17.34 -16.37
C GLY A 277 -8.93 -17.21 -17.17
N GLU A 278 -8.70 -16.06 -17.81
CA GLU A 278 -7.58 -15.83 -18.73
C GLU A 278 -6.21 -15.98 -18.07
N LEU A 279 -6.03 -15.42 -16.86
CA LEU A 279 -4.77 -15.54 -16.11
C LEU A 279 -4.68 -16.83 -15.30
N ASN A 280 -5.76 -17.62 -15.25
CA ASN A 280 -5.86 -18.86 -14.48
C ASN A 280 -5.45 -18.70 -13.00
N TYR A 281 -5.84 -17.59 -12.37
CA TYR A 281 -5.49 -17.28 -10.99
C TYR A 281 -6.08 -18.30 -9.99
N GLN A 282 -5.24 -18.85 -9.11
CA GLN A 282 -5.60 -19.94 -8.18
C GLN A 282 -5.75 -19.51 -6.72
N GLY A 283 -5.29 -18.31 -6.37
CA GLY A 283 -5.47 -17.75 -5.03
C GLY A 283 -6.87 -17.18 -4.84
N TYR A 284 -7.03 -16.38 -3.79
CA TYR A 284 -8.29 -15.75 -3.43
C TYR A 284 -8.30 -14.24 -3.70
N VAL A 285 -9.48 -13.69 -3.92
CA VAL A 285 -9.71 -12.24 -4.02
C VAL A 285 -10.33 -11.75 -2.72
N MET A 286 -9.72 -10.76 -2.07
CA MET A 286 -10.30 -10.07 -0.91
C MET A 286 -10.78 -8.67 -1.28
N SER A 287 -11.78 -8.15 -0.59
CA SER A 287 -12.09 -6.71 -0.66
C SER A 287 -10.96 -5.88 -0.08
N ASP A 288 -10.75 -4.68 -0.64
CA ASP A 288 -10.20 -3.59 0.17
C ASP A 288 -11.16 -3.29 1.34
N TRP A 289 -10.68 -2.57 2.36
CA TRP A 289 -11.45 -2.29 3.56
C TRP A 289 -12.68 -1.48 3.22
N PHE A 290 -13.86 -2.09 3.35
CA PHE A 290 -15.15 -1.50 2.97
C PHE A 290 -15.33 -1.24 1.47
N ALA A 291 -14.65 -2.00 0.60
CA ALA A 291 -14.92 -2.03 -0.85
C ALA A 291 -16.00 -3.06 -1.26
N HIS A 292 -16.68 -3.67 -0.30
CA HIS A 292 -17.79 -4.59 -0.53
C HIS A 292 -19.11 -3.82 -0.55
N TRP A 293 -19.86 -3.90 -1.65
CA TRP A 293 -21.09 -3.12 -1.84
C TRP A 293 -22.37 -3.97 -1.88
N THR A 294 -22.29 -5.23 -2.33
CA THR A 294 -23.46 -6.13 -2.34
C THR A 294 -23.09 -7.57 -2.00
N ASN A 295 -23.97 -8.23 -1.22
CA ASN A 295 -23.76 -9.62 -0.79
C ASN A 295 -23.69 -10.61 -1.97
N GLU A 296 -24.72 -10.59 -2.82
CA GLU A 296 -24.85 -11.51 -3.98
C GLU A 296 -23.86 -11.16 -5.08
N GLY A 297 -23.75 -9.87 -5.43
CA GLY A 297 -22.89 -9.40 -6.50
C GLY A 297 -21.43 -9.71 -6.23
N ALA A 298 -20.92 -9.47 -5.01
CA ALA A 298 -19.53 -9.80 -4.69
C ALA A 298 -19.26 -11.31 -4.69
N ALA A 299 -20.19 -12.10 -4.13
CA ALA A 299 -20.04 -13.55 -4.09
C ALA A 299 -20.00 -14.18 -5.50
N LEU A 300 -20.95 -13.79 -6.37
CA LEU A 300 -21.04 -14.32 -7.74
C LEU A 300 -20.06 -13.64 -8.71
N GLY A 301 -19.70 -12.39 -8.45
CA GLY A 301 -18.75 -11.59 -9.21
C GLY A 301 -17.30 -12.04 -9.10
N GLY A 302 -16.98 -12.87 -8.10
CA GLY A 302 -15.69 -13.55 -8.00
C GLY A 302 -14.87 -13.20 -6.77
N MET A 303 -15.37 -12.39 -5.84
CA MET A 303 -14.69 -12.12 -4.57
C MET A 303 -14.81 -13.31 -3.62
N ASP A 304 -13.76 -13.61 -2.86
CA ASP A 304 -13.65 -14.79 -2.00
C ASP A 304 -13.55 -14.45 -0.50
N MET A 305 -13.19 -13.22 -0.15
CA MET A 305 -13.05 -12.77 1.24
C MET A 305 -13.52 -11.32 1.40
N THR A 306 -14.34 -11.04 2.41
CA THR A 306 -14.73 -9.67 2.78
C THR A 306 -13.90 -9.17 3.95
N MET A 307 -13.37 -7.96 3.83
CA MET A 307 -12.60 -7.26 4.87
C MET A 307 -13.12 -5.83 5.07
N PRO A 308 -13.15 -5.32 6.32
CA PRO A 308 -12.80 -6.02 7.57
C PRO A 308 -13.91 -6.94 8.10
N GLY A 309 -15.09 -6.98 7.45
CA GLY A 309 -16.28 -7.69 7.91
C GLY A 309 -17.45 -6.74 8.22
N THR A 310 -18.22 -7.07 9.27
CA THR A 310 -19.35 -6.33 9.87
C THR A 310 -20.69 -6.33 9.13
N ASP A 311 -20.75 -5.84 7.89
CA ASP A 311 -22.04 -5.45 7.29
C ASP A 311 -22.47 -6.36 6.14
N PHE A 312 -21.51 -7.03 5.51
CA PHE A 312 -21.72 -7.91 4.38
C PHE A 312 -21.19 -9.31 4.69
N TRP A 313 -21.83 -10.30 4.07
CA TRP A 313 -21.68 -11.73 4.32
C TRP A 313 -21.96 -12.11 5.78
N GLY A 314 -21.20 -13.03 6.37
CA GLY A 314 -21.61 -13.65 7.63
C GLY A 314 -22.99 -14.32 7.50
N ALA A 315 -23.92 -13.95 8.37
CA ALA A 315 -25.28 -14.51 8.36
C ALA A 315 -26.00 -14.38 7.00
N ASP A 316 -25.74 -13.31 6.25
CA ASP A 316 -26.36 -13.08 4.95
C ASP A 316 -25.84 -14.08 3.91
N LEU A 317 -24.55 -14.40 3.91
CA LEU A 317 -23.98 -15.38 3.00
C LEU A 317 -24.49 -16.80 3.33
N VAL A 318 -24.67 -17.11 4.61
CA VAL A 318 -25.35 -18.35 5.05
C VAL A 318 -26.76 -18.44 4.46
N ALA A 319 -27.53 -17.35 4.53
CA ALA A 319 -28.89 -17.30 3.99
C ALA A 319 -28.91 -17.45 2.46
N LEU A 320 -27.99 -16.80 1.74
CA LEU A 320 -27.84 -16.89 0.29
C LEU A 320 -27.43 -18.29 -0.20
N VAL A 321 -26.66 -19.04 0.60
CA VAL A 321 -26.33 -20.43 0.25
C VAL A 321 -27.51 -21.35 0.54
N ASN A 322 -28.17 -21.19 1.69
CA ASN A 322 -29.32 -22.02 2.07
C ASN A 322 -30.51 -21.86 1.12
N ASN A 323 -30.72 -20.66 0.56
CA ASN A 323 -31.81 -20.41 -0.40
C ASN A 323 -31.41 -20.72 -1.86
N GLY A 324 -30.15 -21.08 -2.12
CA GLY A 324 -29.63 -21.47 -3.43
C GLY A 324 -29.22 -20.33 -4.36
N THR A 325 -29.31 -19.06 -3.92
CA THR A 325 -28.84 -17.91 -4.73
C THR A 325 -27.33 -17.96 -4.94
N VAL A 326 -26.56 -18.30 -3.91
CA VAL A 326 -25.12 -18.58 -4.02
C VAL A 326 -24.92 -20.09 -4.00
N PRO A 327 -24.40 -20.72 -5.07
CA PRO A 327 -24.17 -22.16 -5.08
C PRO A 327 -23.19 -22.59 -3.99
N THR A 328 -23.42 -23.74 -3.34
CA THR A 328 -22.47 -24.30 -2.36
C THR A 328 -21.08 -24.50 -2.95
N ALA A 329 -20.99 -24.91 -4.22
CA ALA A 329 -19.72 -25.05 -4.93
C ALA A 329 -18.94 -23.73 -5.03
N ARG A 330 -19.64 -22.59 -5.11
CA ARG A 330 -19.03 -21.27 -5.13
C ARG A 330 -18.41 -20.92 -3.78
N LEU A 331 -19.12 -21.16 -2.68
CA LEU A 331 -18.59 -20.97 -1.33
C LEU A 331 -17.42 -21.91 -1.05
N ASP A 332 -17.52 -23.19 -1.43
CA ASP A 332 -16.43 -24.15 -1.29
C ASP A 332 -15.17 -23.67 -2.01
N ASP A 333 -15.32 -23.11 -3.22
CA ASP A 333 -14.21 -22.52 -3.98
C ASP A 333 -13.57 -21.33 -3.29
N MET A 334 -14.35 -20.44 -2.66
CA MET A 334 -13.79 -19.33 -1.86
C MET A 334 -12.84 -19.87 -0.80
N VAL A 335 -13.29 -20.88 -0.05
CA VAL A 335 -12.49 -21.46 1.05
C VAL A 335 -11.31 -22.27 0.52
N HIS A 336 -11.48 -23.01 -0.59
CA HIS A 336 -10.35 -23.67 -1.24
C HIS A 336 -9.26 -22.67 -1.61
N ARG A 337 -9.63 -21.54 -2.23
CA ARG A 337 -8.72 -20.48 -2.63
C ARG A 337 -8.02 -19.81 -1.45
N ILE A 338 -8.69 -19.67 -0.30
CA ILE A 338 -8.09 -19.13 0.94
C ILE A 338 -7.10 -20.12 1.57
N LEU A 339 -7.48 -21.39 1.68
CA LEU A 339 -6.66 -22.40 2.35
C LEU A 339 -5.51 -22.93 1.48
N THR A 340 -5.60 -22.80 0.16
CA THR A 340 -4.53 -23.23 -0.76
C THR A 340 -3.19 -22.53 -0.47
N PRO A 341 -3.08 -21.19 -0.48
CA PRO A 341 -1.82 -20.51 -0.16
C PRO A 341 -1.39 -20.72 1.30
N TYR A 342 -2.33 -20.82 2.25
CA TYR A 342 -2.02 -21.18 3.64
C TYR A 342 -1.22 -22.49 3.75
N TYR A 343 -1.67 -23.54 3.05
CA TYR A 343 -0.95 -24.82 3.01
C TYR A 343 0.28 -24.80 2.12
N ALA A 344 0.24 -24.11 0.98
CA ALA A 344 1.36 -24.05 0.03
C ALA A 344 2.59 -23.38 0.65
N LEU A 345 2.37 -22.40 1.52
CA LEU A 345 3.42 -21.64 2.21
C LEU A 345 3.77 -22.22 3.58
N GLY A 346 3.21 -23.38 3.94
CA GLY A 346 3.52 -24.11 5.16
C GLY A 346 3.11 -23.39 6.45
N GLN A 347 2.05 -22.57 6.40
CA GLN A 347 1.55 -21.86 7.58
C GLN A 347 0.81 -22.77 8.57
N ASP A 348 0.57 -24.03 8.18
CA ASP A 348 0.07 -25.09 9.04
C ASP A 348 1.15 -25.78 9.89
N LYS A 349 2.43 -25.39 9.73
CA LYS A 349 3.57 -26.03 10.38
C LYS A 349 4.49 -25.01 11.02
N ASP A 350 4.57 -25.04 12.35
CA ASP A 350 5.48 -24.20 13.14
C ASP A 350 5.43 -22.71 12.76
N PHE A 351 4.24 -22.22 12.37
CA PHE A 351 4.05 -20.82 12.04
C PHE A 351 4.04 -20.00 13.34
N PRO A 352 4.79 -18.89 13.42
CA PRO A 352 4.84 -18.10 14.64
C PRO A 352 3.44 -17.60 15.05
N PRO A 353 3.10 -17.61 16.34
CA PRO A 353 1.87 -16.99 16.81
C PRO A 353 1.91 -15.48 16.51
N VAL A 354 0.74 -14.85 16.36
CA VAL A 354 0.64 -13.39 16.23
C VAL A 354 1.15 -12.75 17.53
N GLN A 355 2.12 -11.84 17.42
CA GLN A 355 2.83 -11.23 18.56
C GLN A 355 2.74 -9.69 18.57
N TYR A 356 1.65 -9.11 18.07
CA TYR A 356 1.39 -7.66 18.17
C TYR A 356 -0.12 -7.34 17.99
N ASN A 357 -0.52 -6.10 18.29
CA ASN A 357 -1.87 -5.57 18.08
C ASN A 357 -1.80 -4.17 17.41
N THR A 358 -2.44 -4.06 16.24
CA THR A 358 -2.52 -2.86 15.39
C THR A 358 -3.15 -1.67 16.10
N SER A 359 -4.19 -1.89 16.90
CA SER A 359 -4.95 -0.85 17.62
C SER A 359 -4.19 -0.28 18.82
N GLY A 360 -3.00 -0.81 19.07
CA GLY A 360 -2.27 -0.64 20.30
C GLY A 360 -1.22 0.46 20.33
N ILE A 361 -0.47 0.62 19.25
CA ILE A 361 0.68 1.52 19.25
C ILE A 361 0.18 2.96 19.40
N GLY A 362 0.78 3.71 20.34
CA GLY A 362 0.38 5.09 20.67
C GLY A 362 -0.86 5.25 21.54
N SER A 363 -1.57 4.18 21.91
CA SER A 363 -2.74 4.25 22.80
C SER A 363 -2.35 4.07 24.27
N ASP A 364 -2.93 4.88 25.18
CA ASP A 364 -2.83 4.68 26.63
C ASP A 364 -3.37 3.30 27.08
N SER A 365 -4.27 2.71 26.27
CA SER A 365 -4.81 1.38 26.51
C SER A 365 -3.93 0.24 25.98
N TYR A 366 -2.77 0.53 25.35
CA TYR A 366 -1.92 -0.46 24.69
C TYR A 366 -1.63 -1.71 25.54
N PRO A 367 -1.22 -1.57 26.83
CA PRO A 367 -0.91 -2.75 27.64
C PRO A 367 -2.15 -3.62 27.92
N GLY A 368 -3.34 -3.02 27.93
CA GLY A 368 -4.61 -3.71 28.18
C GLY A 368 -5.18 -4.41 26.95
N ILE A 369 -4.92 -3.87 25.75
CA ILE A 369 -5.41 -4.45 24.47
C ILE A 369 -4.41 -5.42 23.83
N ASN A 370 -3.18 -5.45 24.31
CA ASN A 370 -2.17 -6.41 23.88
C ASN A 370 -1.58 -7.22 25.06
N PRO A 371 -2.44 -7.91 25.86
CA PRO A 371 -1.98 -8.67 27.01
C PRO A 371 -1.10 -9.83 26.54
N GLY A 372 0.15 -9.85 27.01
CA GLY A 372 1.11 -10.90 26.65
C GLY A 372 1.95 -10.62 25.39
N SER A 373 1.87 -9.41 24.81
CA SER A 373 2.85 -8.96 23.82
C SER A 373 4.26 -9.14 24.37
N THR A 374 5.13 -9.78 23.58
CA THR A 374 6.54 -9.95 23.95
C THR A 374 7.45 -8.91 23.29
N HIS A 375 6.88 -7.95 22.57
CA HIS A 375 7.63 -6.89 21.88
C HIS A 375 8.75 -7.46 20.99
N VAL A 376 8.43 -8.50 20.22
CA VAL A 376 9.40 -9.26 19.42
C VAL A 376 10.13 -8.33 18.45
N ASN A 377 11.46 -8.34 18.50
CA ASN A 377 12.29 -7.62 17.55
C ASN A 377 12.59 -8.47 16.32
N VAL A 378 12.16 -7.98 15.15
CA VAL A 378 12.25 -8.68 13.86
C VAL A 378 13.19 -8.01 12.86
N GLN A 379 13.83 -6.89 13.21
CA GLN A 379 14.64 -6.06 12.30
C GLN A 379 15.90 -6.74 11.75
N ALA A 380 16.43 -7.76 12.44
CA ALA A 380 17.67 -8.45 12.10
C ALA A 380 18.80 -7.48 11.66
N ASP A 381 19.42 -7.69 10.50
CA ASP A 381 20.34 -6.76 9.85
C ASP A 381 19.74 -6.08 8.61
N HIS A 382 18.40 -5.98 8.52
CA HIS A 382 17.69 -5.42 7.37
C HIS A 382 18.03 -3.95 7.09
N TYR A 383 18.57 -3.21 8.08
CA TYR A 383 19.11 -1.86 7.85
C TYR A 383 20.16 -1.80 6.73
N LYS A 384 20.85 -2.92 6.45
CA LYS A 384 21.84 -3.00 5.35
C LYS A 384 21.18 -2.89 3.98
N VAL A 385 20.12 -3.66 3.73
CA VAL A 385 19.40 -3.61 2.44
C VAL A 385 18.65 -2.29 2.30
N ILE A 386 18.05 -1.79 3.39
CA ILE A 386 17.40 -0.46 3.44
C ILE A 386 18.39 0.62 2.99
N ARG A 387 19.56 0.67 3.63
CA ARG A 387 20.61 1.63 3.29
C ARG A 387 21.09 1.47 1.85
N LYS A 388 21.30 0.23 1.39
CA LYS A 388 21.78 -0.03 0.02
C LYS A 388 20.78 0.46 -1.02
N ILE A 389 19.49 0.27 -0.78
CA ILE A 389 18.44 0.77 -1.66
C ILE A 389 18.47 2.29 -1.70
N GLY A 390 18.49 2.98 -0.55
CA GLY A 390 18.57 4.43 -0.52
C GLY A 390 19.82 5.00 -1.24
N GLU A 391 20.97 4.31 -1.13
CA GLU A 391 22.21 4.67 -1.83
C GLU A 391 22.10 4.47 -3.35
N ASP A 392 21.48 3.38 -3.81
CA ASP A 392 21.40 3.02 -5.23
C ASP A 392 20.21 3.66 -5.96
N SER A 393 19.16 4.07 -5.24
CA SER A 393 17.97 4.71 -5.81
C SER A 393 18.13 6.22 -6.01
N ALA A 394 19.09 6.85 -5.33
CA ALA A 394 19.27 8.29 -5.39
C ALA A 394 19.62 8.76 -6.82
N THR A 395 18.69 9.47 -7.46
CA THR A 395 18.81 9.86 -8.87
C THR A 395 19.43 11.25 -9.00
N LEU A 396 20.60 11.32 -9.62
CA LEU A 396 21.27 12.59 -9.92
C LEU A 396 20.69 13.24 -11.19
N LEU A 397 19.78 14.19 -11.02
CA LEU A 397 19.06 14.86 -12.12
C LEU A 397 19.88 15.98 -12.78
N LYS A 398 20.65 16.73 -11.99
CA LYS A 398 21.52 17.81 -12.47
C LYS A 398 22.87 17.70 -11.80
N ASN A 399 23.95 17.95 -12.55
CA ASN A 399 25.29 18.07 -11.99
C ASN A 399 26.21 18.95 -12.85
N VAL A 400 26.38 20.19 -12.43
CA VAL A 400 27.24 21.20 -13.06
C VAL A 400 28.52 21.33 -12.23
N ARG A 401 29.62 20.80 -12.76
CA ARG A 401 30.93 20.75 -12.08
C ARG A 401 31.85 21.91 -12.43
N THR A 402 31.40 22.85 -13.25
CA THR A 402 32.20 24.02 -13.61
C THR A 402 32.56 24.80 -12.35
N ASN A 403 33.82 25.27 -12.26
CA ASN A 403 34.38 25.98 -11.10
C ASN A 403 34.50 25.17 -9.80
N GLY A 404 34.38 23.84 -9.85
CA GLY A 404 34.69 22.96 -8.72
C GLY A 404 33.54 22.73 -7.73
N GLY A 405 32.34 23.23 -8.02
CA GLY A 405 31.09 22.90 -7.33
C GLY A 405 30.42 21.60 -7.82
N GLY A 406 29.20 21.36 -7.35
CA GLY A 406 28.39 20.18 -7.67
C GLY A 406 28.84 18.91 -6.93
N LEU A 407 28.50 17.74 -7.50
CA LEU A 407 28.76 16.42 -6.89
C LEU A 407 29.78 15.59 -7.69
N PRO A 408 30.61 14.72 -7.07
CA PRO A 408 30.67 14.45 -5.63
C PRO A 408 31.23 15.65 -4.86
N LEU A 409 30.78 15.80 -3.62
CA LEU A 409 31.30 16.85 -2.73
C LEU A 409 32.81 16.70 -2.60
N LYS A 410 33.52 17.81 -2.80
CA LYS A 410 34.91 17.94 -2.37
C LYS A 410 34.94 18.29 -0.88
N LYS A 411 36.15 18.43 -0.34
CA LYS A 411 36.37 18.91 1.02
C LYS A 411 36.05 20.40 1.15
N SER A 412 34.75 20.75 1.19
CA SER A 412 34.29 22.11 1.50
C SER A 412 34.72 22.48 2.92
N LYS A 413 35.10 23.74 3.15
CA LYS A 413 35.48 24.19 4.51
C LYS A 413 34.25 24.52 5.32
N PHE A 414 33.22 25.09 4.67
CA PHE A 414 31.95 25.44 5.28
C PHE A 414 30.78 24.94 4.43
N VAL A 415 29.95 24.06 5.01
CA VAL A 415 28.69 23.61 4.44
C VAL A 415 27.53 24.21 5.22
N ALA A 416 26.56 24.81 4.53
CA ALA A 416 25.29 25.23 5.12
C ALA A 416 24.17 24.31 4.65
N VAL A 417 23.40 23.76 5.59
CA VAL A 417 22.25 22.88 5.33
C VAL A 417 20.96 23.64 5.58
N PHE A 418 20.04 23.58 4.63
CA PHE A 418 18.76 24.28 4.67
C PHE A 418 17.60 23.31 4.51
N GLY A 419 16.46 23.66 5.07
CA GLY A 419 15.22 22.90 4.89
C GLY A 419 14.91 21.99 6.08
N GLN A 420 13.66 22.02 6.54
CA GLN A 420 13.18 21.17 7.63
C GLN A 420 13.40 19.67 7.35
N ASP A 421 13.35 19.30 6.07
CA ASP A 421 13.52 17.92 5.58
C ASP A 421 14.94 17.38 5.79
N ALA A 422 15.90 18.23 6.16
CA ALA A 422 17.21 17.77 6.61
C ALA A 422 17.23 17.27 8.06
N GLY A 423 16.22 17.61 8.86
CA GLY A 423 16.19 17.41 10.32
C GLY A 423 15.21 16.34 10.79
N ALA A 424 15.13 16.18 12.11
CA ALA A 424 14.15 15.31 12.74
C ALA A 424 12.82 16.06 12.94
N ASN A 425 11.72 15.31 13.04
CA ASN A 425 10.45 15.86 13.51
C ASN A 425 10.64 16.34 14.98
N PRO A 426 10.41 17.62 15.31
CA PRO A 426 10.59 18.16 16.65
C PRO A 426 9.66 17.54 17.69
N ASP A 427 8.51 17.02 17.27
CA ASP A 427 7.52 16.36 18.13
C ASP A 427 7.75 14.84 18.23
N GLY A 428 8.80 14.33 17.57
CA GLY A 428 9.24 12.93 17.63
C GLY A 428 8.64 12.04 16.54
N LEU A 429 9.12 10.79 16.49
CA LEU A 429 8.81 9.82 15.42
C LEU A 429 7.32 9.44 15.34
N LEU A 430 6.57 9.61 16.43
CA LEU A 430 5.16 9.24 16.52
C LEU A 430 4.21 10.42 16.28
N ALA A 431 4.73 11.62 15.99
CA ALA A 431 3.91 12.82 15.82
C ALA A 431 2.86 12.68 14.72
N CYS A 432 3.16 11.91 13.67
CA CYS A 432 2.24 11.64 12.55
C CYS A 432 1.30 10.43 12.80
N GLY A 433 1.39 9.78 13.96
CA GLY A 433 0.50 8.71 14.40
C GLY A 433 0.50 7.41 13.57
N ASN A 434 -0.47 6.53 13.90
CA ASN A 434 -0.85 5.22 13.29
C ASN A 434 -0.41 4.95 11.85
N ALA A 435 -0.71 5.91 10.99
CA ALA A 435 -0.64 5.79 9.54
C ALA A 435 0.35 6.78 8.94
N ASN A 436 1.24 7.35 9.77
CA ASN A 436 2.14 8.42 9.38
C ASN A 436 1.41 9.61 8.74
N HIS A 437 0.16 9.90 9.14
CA HIS A 437 -0.63 11.04 8.66
C HIS A 437 -0.11 12.35 9.24
N CYS A 438 0.98 12.85 8.69
CA CYS A 438 1.55 14.12 9.10
C CYS A 438 0.62 15.28 8.73
N THR A 439 0.64 16.35 9.54
CA THR A 439 -0.13 17.56 9.25
C THR A 439 0.44 18.25 8.01
N THR A 440 -0.47 18.69 7.13
CA THR A 440 -0.12 19.39 5.89
C THR A 440 -0.01 20.91 6.10
N GLU A 441 -0.54 21.43 7.21
CA GLU A 441 -0.53 22.85 7.57
C GLU A 441 0.81 23.28 8.21
N HIS A 442 1.78 23.67 7.40
CA HIS A 442 3.03 24.37 7.80
C HIS A 442 3.70 23.86 9.09
N ALA A 443 3.62 22.56 9.36
CA ALA A 443 4.27 21.92 10.49
C ALA A 443 5.68 21.47 10.09
N ASN A 444 6.62 21.58 11.03
CA ASN A 444 7.91 20.96 10.84
C ASN A 444 7.76 19.46 11.03
N ASN A 445 7.75 18.69 9.94
CA ASN A 445 7.61 17.23 10.01
C ASN A 445 8.96 16.49 9.96
N GLY A 446 10.07 17.23 9.89
CA GLY A 446 11.40 16.68 9.67
C GLY A 446 11.54 16.05 8.29
N THR A 447 12.50 15.13 8.15
CA THR A 447 12.75 14.41 6.91
C THR A 447 11.60 13.48 6.54
N VAL A 448 11.15 13.55 5.29
CA VAL A 448 10.09 12.69 4.76
C VAL A 448 10.69 11.40 4.23
N SER A 449 10.80 10.39 5.09
CA SER A 449 11.31 9.07 4.73
C SER A 449 10.27 8.16 4.05
N ILE A 450 8.97 8.42 4.28
CA ILE A 450 7.87 7.64 3.71
C ILE A 450 6.59 8.49 3.60
N GLY A 451 5.68 8.12 2.70
CA GLY A 451 4.35 8.74 2.62
C GLY A 451 3.41 8.33 3.76
N GLY A 452 2.16 8.78 3.71
CA GLY A 452 1.13 8.43 4.69
C GLY A 452 0.09 7.46 4.17
N GLY A 453 -0.65 6.87 5.10
CA GLY A 453 -1.75 5.95 4.84
C GLY A 453 -1.44 4.53 5.26
N SER A 454 -2.24 3.62 4.72
CA SER A 454 -2.11 2.18 4.97
C SER A 454 -0.79 1.59 4.47
N GLY A 455 -0.12 2.24 3.52
CA GLY A 455 1.16 1.76 3.02
C GLY A 455 2.38 2.14 3.85
N ALA A 456 2.24 3.07 4.80
CA ALA A 456 3.34 3.53 5.64
C ALA A 456 3.82 2.44 6.61
N ALA A 457 4.97 2.65 7.24
CA ALA A 457 5.43 1.84 8.37
C ALA A 457 6.09 2.75 9.40
N TYR A 458 6.12 2.32 10.66
CA TYR A 458 6.85 3.06 11.68
C TYR A 458 8.35 2.84 11.57
N ALA A 459 9.10 3.93 11.65
CA ALA A 459 10.54 3.87 11.75
C ALA A 459 10.94 3.61 13.22
N PRO A 460 11.84 2.64 13.50
CA PRO A 460 12.41 2.48 14.84
C PRO A 460 13.34 3.66 15.19
N TYR A 461 13.89 4.31 14.16
CA TYR A 461 14.66 5.55 14.18
C TYR A 461 14.77 6.06 12.74
N ILE A 462 15.09 7.34 12.58
CA ILE A 462 15.41 7.93 11.27
C ILE A 462 16.79 8.58 11.39
N VAL A 463 17.73 8.15 10.54
CA VAL A 463 19.03 8.83 10.40
C VAL A 463 18.82 10.01 9.48
N THR A 464 18.78 11.21 10.05
CA THR A 464 18.45 12.43 9.29
C THR A 464 19.57 12.80 8.31
N PRO A 465 19.28 13.48 7.20
CA PRO A 465 20.32 13.96 6.30
C PRO A 465 21.36 14.86 7.00
N LEU A 466 20.92 15.74 7.92
CA LEU A 466 21.81 16.58 8.71
C LEU A 466 22.75 15.74 9.59
N GLU A 467 22.25 14.69 10.23
CA GLU A 467 23.08 13.77 11.03
C GLU A 467 24.16 13.11 10.16
N GLY A 468 23.78 12.60 8.98
CA GLY A 468 24.71 11.99 8.02
C GLY A 468 25.80 12.97 7.56
N ILE A 469 25.41 14.20 7.20
CA ILE A 469 26.32 15.27 6.78
C ILE A 469 27.27 15.64 7.91
N GLN A 470 26.76 15.85 9.13
CA GLN A 470 27.59 16.19 10.29
C GLN A 470 28.56 15.06 10.63
N SER A 471 28.13 13.79 10.51
CA SER A 471 29.01 12.64 10.71
C SER A 471 30.19 12.64 9.76
N ARG A 472 29.96 12.88 8.47
CA ARG A 472 31.03 13.01 7.48
C ARG A 472 31.92 14.23 7.72
N ALA A 473 31.30 15.38 8.01
CA ALA A 473 32.01 16.64 8.20
C ALA A 473 33.00 16.60 9.38
N ARG A 474 32.66 15.88 10.46
CA ARG A 474 33.58 15.66 11.60
C ARG A 474 34.86 14.94 11.17
N ALA A 475 34.76 13.95 10.27
CA ALA A 475 35.93 13.24 9.75
C ALA A 475 36.80 14.14 8.85
N ASP A 476 36.17 15.07 8.12
CA ASP A 476 36.86 15.96 7.19
C ASP A 476 37.32 17.29 7.83
N SER A 477 36.96 17.60 9.08
CA SER A 477 37.15 18.94 9.68
C SER A 477 36.46 20.06 8.88
N THR A 478 35.29 19.76 8.32
CA THR A 478 34.40 20.72 7.66
C THR A 478 33.47 21.34 8.69
N GLN A 479 33.31 22.66 8.67
CA GLN A 479 32.31 23.37 9.47
C GLN A 479 30.93 23.16 8.84
N VAL A 480 29.93 22.86 9.68
CA VAL A 480 28.54 22.72 9.24
C VAL A 480 27.67 23.69 10.04
N ASN A 481 26.87 24.48 9.33
CA ASN A 481 25.77 25.28 9.89
C ASN A 481 24.44 24.78 9.31
N TRP A 482 23.32 24.98 10.01
CA TRP A 482 22.02 24.56 9.52
C TRP A 482 20.91 25.55 9.86
N MET A 483 19.87 25.56 9.02
CA MET A 483 18.64 26.34 9.20
C MET A 483 17.46 25.52 8.70
N LEU A 484 16.58 25.09 9.63
CA LEU A 484 15.51 24.12 9.37
C LEU A 484 14.11 24.75 9.38
N ASN A 485 14.03 26.09 9.24
CA ASN A 485 12.77 26.82 9.13
C ASN A 485 12.62 27.39 7.72
N ASP A 486 11.90 26.68 6.86
CA ASP A 486 11.76 27.00 5.43
C ASP A 486 11.15 28.38 5.16
N LEU A 487 10.48 28.97 6.15
CA LEU A 487 9.84 30.28 6.06
C LEU A 487 10.77 31.44 6.46
N ASP A 488 11.88 31.17 7.16
CA ASP A 488 12.85 32.21 7.55
C ASP A 488 13.87 32.48 6.44
N LEU A 489 13.37 33.03 5.32
CA LEU A 489 14.17 33.36 4.15
C LEU A 489 15.27 34.40 4.45
N LYS A 490 15.06 35.27 5.44
CA LYS A 490 16.05 36.28 5.84
C LYS A 490 17.28 35.62 6.48
N THR A 491 17.06 34.66 7.38
CA THR A 491 18.15 33.88 7.97
C THR A 491 18.75 32.92 6.96
N ALA A 492 17.94 32.30 6.09
CA ALA A 492 18.41 31.46 4.98
C ALA A 492 19.44 32.22 4.13
N LYS A 493 19.07 33.43 3.70
CA LYS A 493 19.92 34.34 2.94
C LYS A 493 21.25 34.63 3.64
N SER A 494 21.18 35.00 4.92
CA SER A 494 22.37 35.36 5.72
C SER A 494 23.33 34.19 5.89
N ASN A 495 22.79 32.98 6.09
CA ASN A 495 23.58 31.76 6.26
C ASN A 495 24.20 31.26 4.94
N ALA A 496 23.55 31.51 3.80
CA ALA A 496 24.04 31.11 2.48
C ALA A 496 25.27 31.92 2.02
N ILE A 497 25.36 33.21 2.39
CA ILE A 497 26.47 34.11 2.02
C ILE A 497 27.84 33.59 2.45
N ILE A 498 27.91 32.92 3.61
CA ILE A 498 29.18 32.49 4.22
C ILE A 498 29.56 31.04 3.86
N ALA A 499 28.72 30.32 3.12
CA ALA A 499 28.91 28.90 2.83
C ALA A 499 29.69 28.68 1.52
N ASP A 500 30.64 27.74 1.54
CA ASP A 500 31.29 27.25 0.30
C ASP A 500 30.35 26.33 -0.50
N THR A 501 29.39 25.72 0.18
CA THR A 501 28.42 24.80 -0.39
C THR A 501 27.14 24.89 0.42
N SER A 502 26.04 25.16 -0.25
CA SER A 502 24.71 25.09 0.35
C SER A 502 24.03 23.80 -0.07
N ILE A 503 23.41 23.09 0.86
CA ILE A 503 22.60 21.90 0.58
C ILE A 503 21.19 22.18 1.07
N VAL A 504 20.23 22.28 0.14
CA VAL A 504 18.82 22.53 0.43
C VAL A 504 18.08 21.20 0.33
N PHE A 505 17.48 20.77 1.44
CA PHE A 505 16.57 19.63 1.49
C PHE A 505 15.13 20.14 1.36
N THR A 506 14.36 19.49 0.51
CA THR A 506 12.97 19.82 0.25
C THR A 506 12.19 18.55 -0.04
N TYR A 507 10.86 18.64 -0.04
CA TYR A 507 10.04 17.46 -0.10
C TYR A 507 8.67 17.73 -0.70
N THR A 508 8.00 16.64 -1.04
CA THR A 508 6.53 16.62 -1.05
C THR A 508 6.06 15.40 -0.28
N TYR A 509 4.88 15.52 0.30
CA TYR A 509 4.26 14.46 1.07
C TYR A 509 2.99 13.99 0.36
N GLN A 510 2.82 12.67 0.34
CA GLN A 510 1.74 11.98 -0.36
C GLN A 510 1.00 11.10 0.64
N ASN A 511 -0.32 11.03 0.51
CA ASN A 511 -1.16 10.37 1.50
C ASN A 511 -2.28 9.56 0.85
N GLU A 512 -2.67 8.46 1.48
CA GLU A 512 -3.92 7.78 1.17
C GLU A 512 -5.14 8.70 1.34
N ALA A 513 -6.16 8.46 0.52
CA ALA A 513 -7.43 9.16 0.46
C ALA A 513 -7.38 10.61 -0.07
N VAL A 514 -6.20 11.15 -0.37
CA VAL A 514 -6.04 12.53 -0.84
C VAL A 514 -5.00 12.60 -1.96
N ASP A 515 -5.44 13.03 -3.15
CA ASP A 515 -4.50 13.39 -4.22
C ASP A 515 -3.90 14.78 -3.95
N ARG A 516 -2.69 15.02 -4.47
CA ARG A 516 -2.02 16.33 -4.35
C ARG A 516 -2.79 17.40 -5.10
N ASP A 517 -2.89 18.59 -4.53
CA ASP A 517 -3.50 19.75 -5.20
C ASP A 517 -2.66 20.29 -6.37
N ASN A 518 -1.34 20.11 -6.31
CA ASN A 518 -0.40 20.60 -7.31
C ASN A 518 0.92 19.79 -7.30
N LEU A 519 1.82 20.15 -8.22
CA LEU A 519 3.13 19.53 -8.37
C LEU A 519 4.28 20.36 -7.76
N THR A 520 4.01 21.39 -6.95
CA THR A 520 5.06 22.23 -6.35
C THR A 520 5.64 21.59 -5.09
N LEU A 521 6.79 22.09 -4.65
CA LEU A 521 7.41 21.67 -3.39
C LEU A 521 6.58 22.16 -2.20
N TRP A 522 6.60 21.40 -1.11
CA TRP A 522 5.87 21.75 0.11
C TRP A 522 6.68 22.69 0.99
N SER A 523 6.01 23.31 1.96
CA SER A 523 6.63 24.20 2.96
C SER A 523 7.53 25.28 2.39
N ASN A 524 7.13 25.91 1.27
CA ASN A 524 7.88 26.99 0.64
C ASN A 524 9.25 26.56 0.04
N GLY A 525 9.40 25.28 -0.30
CA GLY A 525 10.65 24.71 -0.82
C GLY A 525 11.21 25.43 -2.06
N ASP A 526 10.36 25.78 -3.03
CA ASP A 526 10.78 26.50 -4.24
C ASP A 526 11.42 27.87 -3.94
N GLU A 527 10.83 28.63 -3.02
CA GLU A 527 11.33 29.94 -2.62
C GLU A 527 12.60 29.84 -1.75
N LEU A 528 12.69 28.82 -0.90
CA LEU A 528 13.90 28.53 -0.13
C LEU A 528 15.09 28.23 -1.06
N ILE A 529 14.88 27.40 -2.10
CA ILE A 529 15.90 27.10 -3.11
C ILE A 529 16.35 28.38 -3.80
N ASN A 530 15.42 29.19 -4.31
CA ASN A 530 15.73 30.44 -5.00
C ASN A 530 16.49 31.43 -4.10
N THR A 531 16.06 31.56 -2.84
CA THR A 531 16.72 32.41 -1.85
C THR A 531 18.16 31.97 -1.60
N VAL A 532 18.40 30.69 -1.34
CA VAL A 532 19.75 30.17 -1.10
C VAL A 532 20.62 30.30 -2.35
N ALA A 533 20.09 29.92 -3.52
CA ALA A 533 20.81 29.99 -4.78
C ALA A 533 21.13 31.43 -5.21
N SER A 534 20.40 32.44 -4.73
CA SER A 534 20.73 33.86 -4.98
C SER A 534 22.01 34.33 -4.28
N GLU A 535 22.43 33.64 -3.21
CA GLU A 535 23.58 34.04 -2.41
C GLU A 535 24.74 33.02 -2.44
N CYS A 536 24.46 31.74 -2.75
CA CYS A 536 25.46 30.69 -2.82
C CYS A 536 25.56 30.10 -4.23
N ASN A 537 26.71 30.29 -4.90
CA ASN A 537 26.97 29.80 -6.26
C ASN A 537 27.21 28.29 -6.39
N ASN A 538 27.12 27.57 -5.27
CA ASN A 538 27.24 26.12 -5.21
C ASN A 538 26.13 25.56 -4.32
N THR A 539 24.90 25.64 -4.83
CA THR A 539 23.69 25.15 -4.18
C THR A 539 23.34 23.77 -4.73
N ILE A 540 23.26 22.79 -3.84
CA ILE A 540 22.85 21.42 -4.12
C ILE A 540 21.44 21.25 -3.55
N VAL A 541 20.52 20.74 -4.36
CA VAL A 541 19.14 20.46 -3.92
C VAL A 541 18.97 18.95 -3.77
N VAL A 542 18.38 18.52 -2.66
CA VAL A 542 17.98 17.12 -2.42
C VAL A 542 16.48 17.09 -2.18
N ILE A 543 15.77 16.20 -2.87
CA ILE A 543 14.30 16.14 -2.87
C ILE A 543 13.84 14.78 -2.34
N HIS A 544 13.10 14.74 -1.25
CA HIS A 544 12.34 13.56 -0.80
C HIS A 544 10.89 13.65 -1.28
N SER A 545 10.51 12.81 -2.24
CA SER A 545 9.18 12.85 -2.85
C SER A 545 8.87 11.53 -3.53
N GLY A 546 7.67 11.00 -3.35
CA GLY A 546 7.30 9.74 -4.00
C GLY A 546 6.81 9.89 -5.45
N GLN A 547 6.67 11.12 -5.96
CA GLN A 547 6.27 11.44 -7.33
C GLN A 547 6.93 12.74 -7.84
N GLN A 548 6.68 13.07 -9.11
CA GLN A 548 7.23 14.22 -9.80
C GLN A 548 6.91 15.55 -9.12
N VAL A 549 7.81 16.51 -9.27
CA VAL A 549 7.63 17.90 -8.85
C VAL A 549 8.05 18.83 -9.99
N LEU A 550 7.42 19.99 -10.09
CA LEU A 550 7.87 21.05 -10.99
C LEU A 550 9.15 21.68 -10.44
N MET A 551 10.12 21.94 -11.32
CA MET A 551 11.43 22.49 -10.95
C MET A 551 11.82 23.71 -11.80
N GLU A 552 10.99 24.08 -12.78
CA GLU A 552 11.26 25.06 -13.83
C GLU A 552 11.59 26.45 -13.28
N SER A 553 11.12 26.78 -12.07
CA SER A 553 11.38 28.06 -11.42
C SER A 553 12.82 28.23 -10.91
N TRP A 554 13.58 27.14 -10.75
CA TRP A 554 14.93 27.17 -10.15
C TRP A 554 15.95 26.21 -10.79
N ILE A 555 15.53 25.19 -11.54
CA ILE A 555 16.42 24.13 -12.05
C ILE A 555 17.51 24.67 -12.99
N ASP A 556 17.21 25.71 -13.78
CA ASP A 556 18.17 26.31 -14.72
C ASP A 556 19.02 27.42 -14.09
N ASN A 557 18.81 27.76 -12.82
CA ASN A 557 19.66 28.70 -12.11
C ASN A 557 21.12 28.18 -12.11
N PRO A 558 22.10 28.97 -12.58
CA PRO A 558 23.50 28.53 -12.67
C PRO A 558 24.13 28.23 -11.31
N ASN A 559 23.57 28.79 -10.23
CA ASN A 559 24.02 28.57 -8.86
C ASN A 559 23.48 27.27 -8.25
N VAL A 560 22.45 26.67 -8.85
CA VAL A 560 22.01 25.30 -8.53
C VAL A 560 22.92 24.33 -9.26
N THR A 561 23.96 23.85 -8.59
CA THR A 561 25.02 23.05 -9.20
C THR A 561 24.71 21.56 -9.21
N ALA A 562 23.85 21.06 -8.32
CA ALA A 562 23.38 19.68 -8.41
C ALA A 562 21.96 19.51 -7.87
N VAL A 563 21.27 18.48 -8.37
CA VAL A 563 19.94 18.08 -7.90
C VAL A 563 19.91 16.58 -7.77
N VAL A 564 19.54 16.10 -6.59
CA VAL A 564 19.37 14.68 -6.27
C VAL A 564 17.91 14.43 -5.89
N PHE A 565 17.27 13.50 -6.58
CA PHE A 565 15.94 13.01 -6.22
C PHE A 565 16.10 11.72 -5.40
N ALA A 566 15.76 11.78 -4.13
CA ALA A 566 16.03 10.72 -3.14
C ALA A 566 14.80 9.84 -2.85
N TYR A 567 13.66 10.12 -3.48
CA TYR A 567 12.41 9.38 -3.28
C TYR A 567 12.00 9.32 -1.81
N TYR A 568 11.58 8.15 -1.32
CA TYR A 568 11.29 7.81 0.07
C TYR A 568 12.21 6.66 0.51
N PRO A 569 13.42 6.98 1.03
CA PRO A 569 14.53 6.06 1.22
C PRO A 569 14.45 5.17 2.46
#